data_AF-A0A9P0ZGE5-F1
#
_entry.id   AF-A0A9P0ZGE5-F1
#
_cell.length_a   1.000
_cell.length_b   1.000
_cell.length_c   1.000
_cell.angle_alpha   90.00
_cell.angle_beta   90.00
_cell.angle_gamma   90.00
#
_symmetry.space_group_name_H-M   'P 1'
#
loop_
_entity.id
_entity.type
_entity.pdbx_description
1 polymer ?
#
loop_
_entity_poly.entity_id
_entity_poly.type
_entity_poly.pdbx_seq_one_letter_code
_entity_poly.pdbx_strand_id
1 'polypeptide(L)'
;MKDRTFPLNLEYAMFGHVLQGMESIKRNALIIKQIMRQIITCLKKIHDTGIVHRDVKPSNLVVTKRGQIKLIDFGAATDLRIGKNYVPNRGLLDPDYCPPELYVMPEETPKPPPEPIAALLSPFLWQLNSPDLFDMYSAGIVLLQMAIPSFRSPTGLKRFNMELRQAGYELNTWRERSRSRHDLSILDLDSGRGWDLATKLISERGPLRRGRLSASAALRHPYFLLGGDQAVAFLSKFGFTK
;
A
#
# COMPACT_ATOMS: atom_id res chain seq x y z
N MET A 1 -5.27 13.86 1.50
CA MET A 1 -6.12 13.43 0.34
C MET A 1 -7.30 14.37 0.02
N LYS A 2 -7.83 15.17 0.97
CA LYS A 2 -8.97 16.06 0.70
C LYS A 2 -8.65 17.25 -0.22
N ASP A 3 -7.37 17.52 -0.42
CA ASP A 3 -6.87 18.56 -1.32
C ASP A 3 -7.15 18.17 -2.79
N ARG A 4 -7.72 19.10 -3.56
CA ARG A 4 -8.01 18.92 -5.00
C ARG A 4 -6.75 18.69 -5.82
N THR A 5 -5.62 19.22 -5.36
CA THR A 5 -4.32 19.11 -6.02
C THR A 5 -3.56 17.86 -5.60
N PHE A 6 -4.10 17.00 -4.75
CA PHE A 6 -3.42 15.75 -4.38
C PHE A 6 -3.25 14.81 -5.58
N PRO A 7 -2.10 14.13 -5.76
CA PRO A 7 -0.89 14.20 -4.95
C PRO A 7 0.15 15.27 -5.40
N LEU A 8 -0.17 16.14 -6.37
CA LEU A 8 0.73 17.21 -6.84
C LEU A 8 1.20 18.15 -5.73
N ASN A 9 0.37 18.39 -4.71
CA ASN A 9 0.78 19.17 -3.54
C ASN A 9 1.97 18.58 -2.77
N LEU A 10 2.32 17.31 -2.98
CA LEU A 10 3.47 16.67 -2.35
C LEU A 10 4.74 16.75 -3.19
N GLU A 11 4.66 17.22 -4.43
CA GLU A 11 5.76 17.16 -5.38
C GLU A 11 7.01 17.91 -4.92
N TYR A 12 6.87 19.16 -4.50
CA TYR A 12 8.00 19.94 -4.01
C TYR A 12 8.65 19.28 -2.81
N ALA A 13 7.84 18.69 -1.91
CA ALA A 13 8.39 17.92 -0.80
C ALA A 13 9.15 16.68 -1.30
N MET A 14 8.61 15.94 -2.26
CA MET A 14 9.21 14.70 -2.77
C MET A 14 10.49 14.90 -3.57
N PHE A 15 10.59 15.99 -4.35
CA PHE A 15 11.68 16.21 -5.32
C PHE A 15 12.53 17.45 -5.02
N GLY A 16 12.12 18.33 -4.10
CA GLY A 16 12.77 19.61 -3.81
C GLY A 16 12.56 20.69 -4.88
N HIS A 17 11.91 20.33 -5.99
CA HIS A 17 11.59 21.21 -7.11
C HIS A 17 10.32 20.73 -7.81
N VAL A 18 9.80 21.56 -8.72
CA VAL A 18 8.68 21.20 -9.59
C VAL A 18 9.22 20.60 -10.90
N LEU A 19 8.65 19.46 -11.30
CA LEU A 19 8.93 18.75 -12.54
C LEU A 19 8.32 19.51 -13.74
N GLN A 20 8.98 20.59 -14.16
CA GLN A 20 8.59 21.40 -15.31
C GLN A 20 8.83 20.65 -16.64
N GLY A 21 8.03 20.97 -17.66
CA GLY A 21 8.17 20.39 -19.01
C GLY A 21 7.65 18.96 -19.18
N MET A 22 7.07 18.35 -18.14
CA MET A 22 6.46 17.02 -18.20
C MET A 22 4.94 17.10 -18.32
N GLU A 23 4.35 16.20 -19.12
CA GLU A 23 2.90 16.01 -19.17
C GLU A 23 2.34 15.71 -17.77
N SER A 24 1.22 16.36 -17.42
CA SER A 24 0.60 16.28 -16.09
C SER A 24 0.37 14.84 -15.60
N ILE A 25 -0.07 13.95 -16.50
CA ILE A 25 -0.33 12.55 -16.17
C ILE A 25 0.96 11.78 -15.80
N LYS A 26 2.04 11.95 -16.56
CA LYS A 26 3.35 11.31 -16.31
C LYS A 26 3.96 11.85 -15.01
N ARG A 27 3.83 13.15 -14.79
CA ARG A 27 4.26 13.82 -13.55
C ARG A 27 3.54 13.26 -12.33
N ASN A 28 2.21 13.13 -12.39
CA ASN A 28 1.42 12.49 -11.34
C ASN A 28 1.86 11.05 -11.08
N ALA A 29 2.06 10.27 -12.15
CA ALA A 29 2.49 8.89 -12.05
C ALA A 29 3.86 8.76 -11.35
N LEU A 30 4.81 9.66 -11.65
CA LEU A 30 6.12 9.68 -10.97
C LEU A 30 6.01 10.02 -9.48
N ILE A 31 5.19 11.01 -9.11
CA ILE A 31 4.95 11.37 -7.71
C ILE A 31 4.36 10.17 -6.96
N ILE A 32 3.33 9.54 -7.52
CA ILE A 32 2.68 8.35 -6.93
C ILE A 32 3.66 7.20 -6.79
N LYS A 33 4.46 6.93 -7.82
CA LYS A 33 5.50 5.88 -7.82
C LYS A 33 6.51 6.11 -6.69
N GLN A 34 6.98 7.35 -6.51
CA GLN A 34 7.93 7.70 -5.46
C GLN A 34 7.32 7.57 -4.06
N ILE A 35 6.08 8.02 -3.87
CA ILE A 35 5.34 7.88 -2.62
C ILE A 35 5.14 6.40 -2.28
N MET A 36 4.65 5.60 -3.23
CA MET A 36 4.43 4.17 -3.03
C MET A 36 5.71 3.41 -2.71
N ARG A 37 6.82 3.73 -3.38
CA ARG A 37 8.12 3.12 -3.07
C ARG A 37 8.52 3.37 -1.61
N GLN A 38 8.35 4.61 -1.13
CA GLN A 38 8.65 4.95 0.26
C GLN A 38 7.71 4.24 1.25
N ILE A 39 6.40 4.21 0.99
CA ILE A 39 5.42 3.49 1.82
C ILE A 39 5.82 2.01 1.94
N ILE A 40 6.03 1.32 0.82
CA ILE A 40 6.37 -0.11 0.82
C ILE A 40 7.74 -0.34 1.47
N THR A 41 8.69 0.59 1.32
CA THR A 41 9.99 0.52 2.02
C THR A 41 9.82 0.63 3.53
N CYS A 42 8.95 1.53 4.02
CA CYS A 42 8.63 1.63 5.45
C CYS A 42 7.97 0.35 5.97
N LEU A 43 7.01 -0.20 5.22
CA LEU A 43 6.35 -1.46 5.56
C LEU A 43 7.36 -2.61 5.63
N LYS A 44 8.20 -2.75 4.60
CA LYS A 44 9.28 -3.76 4.60
C LYS A 44 10.13 -3.68 5.88
N LYS A 45 10.53 -2.48 6.30
CA LYS A 45 11.37 -2.31 7.49
C LYS A 45 10.70 -2.80 8.76
N ILE A 46 9.40 -2.51 8.97
CA ILE A 46 8.69 -2.99 10.16
C ILE A 46 8.40 -4.49 10.06
N HIS A 47 8.10 -4.98 8.86
CA HIS A 47 7.84 -6.38 8.56
C HIS A 47 9.07 -7.25 8.82
N ASP A 48 10.26 -6.78 8.40
CA ASP A 48 11.54 -7.46 8.66
C ASP A 48 11.85 -7.57 10.17
N THR A 49 11.20 -6.76 11.01
CA THR A 49 11.30 -6.85 12.48
C THR A 49 10.20 -7.69 13.13
N GLY A 50 9.29 -8.29 12.37
CA GLY A 50 8.19 -9.10 12.92
C GLY A 50 6.95 -8.28 13.36
N ILE A 51 6.89 -6.99 13.01
CA ILE A 51 5.77 -6.10 13.34
C ILE A 51 4.85 -5.95 12.13
N VAL A 52 3.54 -6.02 12.32
CA VAL A 52 2.51 -5.68 11.33
C VAL A 52 1.70 -4.50 11.83
N HIS A 53 1.54 -3.46 11.01
CA HIS A 53 0.95 -2.19 11.43
C HIS A 53 -0.57 -2.26 11.61
N ARG A 54 -1.27 -2.94 10.70
CA ARG A 54 -2.72 -3.18 10.66
C ARG A 54 -3.63 -1.97 10.48
N ASP A 55 -3.07 -0.77 10.32
CA ASP A 55 -3.84 0.46 10.12
C ASP A 55 -3.11 1.39 9.14
N VAL A 56 -2.66 0.82 8.02
CA VAL A 56 -1.96 1.58 6.97
C VAL A 56 -2.99 2.39 6.19
N LYS A 57 -2.98 3.70 6.40
CA LYS A 57 -3.89 4.63 5.71
C LYS A 57 -3.28 6.02 5.62
N PRO A 58 -3.82 6.92 4.79
CA PRO A 58 -3.18 8.21 4.54
C PRO A 58 -3.10 9.13 5.76
N SER A 59 -3.95 8.99 6.78
CA SER A 59 -3.79 9.74 8.04
C SER A 59 -2.59 9.30 8.86
N ASN A 60 -2.11 8.07 8.64
CA ASN A 60 -0.99 7.47 9.36
C ASN A 60 0.32 7.57 8.56
N LEU A 61 0.31 8.30 7.43
CA LEU A 61 1.46 8.55 6.57
C LEU A 61 1.81 10.03 6.60
N VAL A 62 2.94 10.37 7.23
CA VAL A 62 3.41 11.75 7.35
C VAL A 62 4.54 12.01 6.36
N VAL A 63 4.43 13.10 5.60
CA VAL A 63 5.51 13.60 4.76
C VAL A 63 6.33 14.62 5.55
N THR A 64 7.61 14.34 5.73
CA THR A 64 8.54 15.27 6.37
C THR A 64 8.92 16.42 5.43
N LYS A 65 9.47 17.50 5.99
CA LYS A 65 10.01 18.63 5.20
C LYS A 65 11.11 18.22 4.20
N ARG A 66 11.72 17.04 4.39
CA ARG A 66 12.75 16.48 3.51
C ARG A 66 12.18 15.49 2.48
N GLY A 67 10.86 15.44 2.30
CA GLY A 67 10.24 14.53 1.33
C GLY A 67 10.19 13.07 1.73
N GLN A 68 10.55 12.75 2.97
CA GLN A 68 10.52 11.39 3.47
C GLN A 68 9.13 11.06 4.03
N ILE A 69 8.61 9.89 3.68
CA ILE A 69 7.40 9.34 4.28
C ILE A 69 7.78 8.62 5.59
N LYS A 70 7.01 8.90 6.64
CA LYS A 70 7.07 8.21 7.91
C LYS A 70 5.71 7.64 8.25
N LEU A 71 5.71 6.38 8.64
CA LEU A 71 4.55 5.70 9.20
C LEU A 71 4.43 6.08 10.67
N ILE A 72 3.23 6.44 11.10
CA ILE A 72 2.90 6.82 12.48
C ILE A 72 1.73 5.99 12.99
N ASP A 73 1.47 6.06 14.30
CA ASP A 73 0.34 5.41 14.97
C ASP A 73 0.34 3.86 14.92
N PHE A 74 1.17 3.27 15.78
CA PHE A 74 1.25 1.82 15.98
C PHE A 74 0.19 1.29 16.98
N GLY A 75 -0.89 2.05 17.26
CA GLY A 75 -1.91 1.66 18.23
C GLY A 75 -2.64 0.36 17.89
N ALA A 76 -2.74 0.04 16.60
CA ALA A 76 -3.31 -1.21 16.09
C ALA A 76 -2.26 -2.29 15.77
N ALA A 77 -0.97 -1.98 15.91
CA ALA A 77 0.11 -2.85 15.46
C ALA A 77 0.26 -4.10 16.34
N THR A 78 0.62 -5.21 15.72
CA THR A 78 0.94 -6.48 16.39
C THR A 78 2.42 -6.80 16.25
N ASP A 79 3.00 -7.31 17.33
CA ASP A 79 4.39 -7.78 17.37
C ASP A 79 4.40 -9.30 17.56
N LEU A 80 4.70 -10.01 16.47
CA LEU A 80 4.68 -11.46 16.42
C LEU A 80 5.91 -12.10 17.07
N ARG A 81 6.91 -11.32 17.50
CA ARG A 81 8.06 -11.83 18.24
C ARG A 81 7.73 -12.11 19.70
N ILE A 82 6.90 -11.27 20.28
CA ILE A 82 6.55 -11.28 21.70
C ILE A 82 5.08 -11.63 21.95
N GLY A 83 4.34 -11.99 20.89
CA GLY A 83 2.91 -12.33 20.99
C GLY A 83 2.02 -11.18 21.48
N LYS A 84 2.52 -9.93 21.48
CA LYS A 84 1.77 -8.77 21.97
C LYS A 84 0.87 -8.19 20.87
N ASN A 85 -0.28 -7.70 21.32
CA ASN A 85 -1.29 -6.99 20.55
C ASN A 85 -2.02 -7.80 19.47
N TYR A 86 -2.27 -9.09 19.73
CA TYR A 86 -3.37 -9.77 19.05
C TYR A 86 -4.61 -9.80 19.97
N VAL A 87 -5.59 -8.95 19.66
CA VAL A 87 -6.94 -9.09 20.24
C VAL A 87 -7.91 -9.31 19.07
N PRO A 88 -8.43 -10.53 18.89
CA PRO A 88 -9.44 -10.80 17.88
C PRO A 88 -10.71 -9.99 18.22
N ASN A 89 -11.39 -9.46 17.19
CA ASN A 89 -12.61 -8.65 17.30
C ASN A 89 -12.51 -7.31 18.06
N ARG A 90 -11.31 -6.83 18.43
CA ARG A 90 -11.16 -5.45 18.94
C ARG A 90 -11.11 -4.48 17.75
N GLY A 91 -12.20 -3.76 17.53
CA GLY A 91 -12.47 -2.88 16.38
C GLY A 91 -11.60 -1.64 16.22
N LEU A 92 -10.28 -1.77 16.29
CA LEU A 92 -9.31 -0.71 15.99
C LEU A 92 -8.90 -0.65 14.51
N LEU A 93 -9.45 -1.54 13.67
CA LEU A 93 -9.15 -1.55 12.23
C LEU A 93 -10.05 -0.55 11.50
N ASP A 94 -9.48 0.19 10.55
CA ASP A 94 -10.25 1.03 9.65
C ASP A 94 -10.86 0.16 8.53
N PRO A 95 -12.20 0.00 8.46
CA PRO A 95 -12.84 -0.91 7.52
C PRO A 95 -12.63 -0.51 6.06
N ASP A 96 -12.28 0.75 5.80
CA ASP A 96 -12.11 1.25 4.44
C ASP A 96 -10.74 0.83 3.82
N TYR A 97 -9.79 0.42 4.65
CA TYR A 97 -8.43 -0.01 4.23
C TYR A 97 -8.12 -1.46 4.59
N CYS A 98 -9.04 -2.13 5.29
CA CYS A 98 -8.82 -3.48 5.78
C CYS A 98 -9.03 -4.51 4.65
N PRO A 99 -8.16 -5.54 4.55
CA PRO A 99 -8.42 -6.68 3.67
C PRO A 99 -9.65 -7.50 4.09
N PRO A 100 -10.18 -8.39 3.22
CA PRO A 100 -11.26 -9.30 3.56
C PRO A 100 -10.94 -10.17 4.77
N GLU A 101 -9.70 -10.67 4.84
CA GLU A 101 -9.23 -11.39 6.01
C GLU A 101 -8.91 -10.42 7.16
N LEU A 102 -9.80 -10.38 8.15
CA LEU A 102 -9.66 -9.48 9.31
C LEU A 102 -8.55 -9.91 10.29
N TYR A 103 -7.96 -11.10 10.05
CA TYR A 103 -6.97 -11.74 10.89
C TYR A 103 -5.60 -11.82 10.24
N VAL A 104 -4.58 -11.63 11.09
CA VAL A 104 -3.16 -11.76 10.74
C VAL A 104 -2.67 -13.19 11.00
N MET A 105 -3.38 -13.94 11.85
CA MET A 105 -3.17 -15.36 12.15
C MET A 105 -4.36 -16.19 11.62
N PRO A 106 -4.21 -17.52 11.48
CA PRO A 106 -5.29 -18.41 11.08
C PRO A 106 -6.43 -18.37 12.09
N GLU A 107 -7.67 -18.56 11.62
CA GLU A 107 -8.85 -18.59 12.49
C GLU A 107 -8.76 -19.72 13.53
N GLU A 108 -8.09 -20.82 13.17
CA GLU A 108 -7.89 -21.99 14.05
C GLU A 108 -6.87 -21.73 15.16
N THR A 109 -5.97 -20.75 14.99
CA THR A 109 -4.95 -20.38 15.98
C THR A 109 -5.00 -18.89 16.28
N PRO A 110 -6.07 -18.41 16.93
CA PRO A 110 -6.28 -16.99 17.13
C PRO A 110 -5.24 -16.43 18.10
N LYS A 111 -4.73 -17.17 19.09
CA LYS A 111 -3.75 -16.60 20.05
C LYS A 111 -2.34 -17.09 19.73
N PRO A 112 -1.31 -16.23 19.84
CA PRO A 112 0.06 -16.71 19.76
C PRO A 112 0.35 -17.62 20.96
N PRO A 113 1.25 -18.61 20.82
CA PRO A 113 1.68 -19.43 21.95
C PRO A 113 2.40 -18.56 23.02
N PRO A 114 2.67 -19.08 24.24
CA PRO A 114 3.38 -18.34 25.29
C PRO A 114 4.69 -17.69 24.80
N GLU A 115 5.07 -16.52 25.35
CA GLU A 115 6.17 -15.68 24.83
C GLU A 115 7.46 -16.45 24.44
N PRO A 116 7.99 -17.39 25.24
CA PRO A 116 9.20 -18.13 24.87
C PRO A 116 9.01 -19.01 23.62
N ILE A 117 7.82 -19.60 23.50
CA ILE A 117 7.45 -20.48 22.38
C ILE A 117 7.12 -19.64 21.14
N ALA A 118 6.43 -18.50 21.32
CA ALA A 118 6.13 -17.58 20.23
C ALA A 118 7.40 -16.97 19.64
N ALA A 119 8.35 -16.56 20.48
CA ALA A 119 9.64 -16.04 20.02
C ALA A 119 10.41 -17.11 19.22
N LEU A 120 10.43 -18.36 19.71
CA LEU A 120 11.06 -19.49 19.02
C LEU A 120 10.42 -19.81 17.67
N LEU A 121 9.08 -19.80 17.61
CA LEU A 121 8.33 -20.14 16.41
C LEU A 121 8.07 -18.94 15.49
N SER A 122 8.47 -17.73 15.88
CA SER A 122 8.13 -16.48 15.17
C SER A 122 8.47 -16.52 13.68
N PRO A 123 9.67 -16.96 13.23
CA PRO A 123 9.98 -17.06 11.80
C PRO A 123 9.07 -18.05 11.07
N PHE A 124 8.72 -19.16 11.72
CA PHE A 124 7.82 -20.17 11.16
C PHE A 124 6.39 -19.65 11.07
N LEU A 125 5.88 -18.99 12.11
CA LEU A 125 4.55 -18.36 12.12
C LEU A 125 4.45 -17.26 11.06
N TRP A 126 5.52 -16.48 10.86
CA TRP A 126 5.59 -15.49 9.80
C TRP A 126 5.50 -16.13 8.42
N GLN A 127 6.29 -17.16 8.16
CA GLN A 127 6.29 -17.85 6.87
C GLN A 127 4.98 -18.58 6.61
N LEU A 128 4.41 -19.22 7.64
CA LEU A 128 3.12 -19.87 7.55
C LEU A 128 2.05 -18.83 7.19
N ASN A 129 1.92 -17.77 8.00
CA ASN A 129 0.75 -16.87 7.96
C ASN A 129 0.88 -15.69 7.00
N SER A 130 2.10 -15.36 6.57
CA SER A 130 2.40 -14.17 5.75
C SER A 130 1.65 -12.94 6.27
N PRO A 131 1.86 -12.59 7.55
CA PRO A 131 1.06 -11.60 8.27
C PRO A 131 1.21 -10.19 7.68
N ASP A 132 2.36 -9.90 7.08
CA ASP A 132 2.69 -8.68 6.35
C ASP A 132 1.75 -8.36 5.19
N LEU A 133 1.16 -9.38 4.57
CA LEU A 133 0.23 -9.21 3.46
C LEU A 133 -1.00 -8.38 3.86
N PHE A 134 -1.30 -8.28 5.16
CA PHE A 134 -2.38 -7.44 5.66
C PHE A 134 -2.14 -5.97 5.29
N ASP A 135 -0.97 -5.45 5.66
CA ASP A 135 -0.58 -4.07 5.39
C ASP A 135 -0.43 -3.80 3.88
N MET A 136 -0.07 -4.83 3.12
CA MET A 136 0.10 -4.71 1.66
C MET A 136 -1.21 -4.48 0.93
N TYR A 137 -2.33 -5.03 1.41
CA TYR A 137 -3.67 -4.71 0.90
C TYR A 137 -4.00 -3.24 1.11
N SER A 138 -3.81 -2.77 2.34
CA SER A 138 -4.04 -1.37 2.70
C SER A 138 -3.17 -0.43 1.88
N ALA A 139 -1.90 -0.78 1.61
CA ALA A 139 -1.03 -0.04 0.70
C ALA A 139 -1.58 -0.01 -0.75
N GLY A 140 -2.19 -1.09 -1.21
CA GLY A 140 -2.90 -1.14 -2.49
C GLY A 140 -4.09 -0.17 -2.56
N ILE A 141 -4.89 -0.09 -1.50
CA ILE A 141 -5.99 0.89 -1.38
C ILE A 141 -5.44 2.32 -1.46
N VAL A 142 -4.33 2.60 -0.76
CA VAL A 142 -3.67 3.91 -0.80
C VAL A 142 -3.17 4.24 -2.22
N LEU A 143 -2.59 3.28 -2.95
CA LEU A 143 -2.21 3.44 -4.36
C LEU A 143 -3.43 3.84 -5.21
N LEU A 144 -4.53 3.11 -5.09
CA LEU A 144 -5.74 3.40 -5.85
C LEU A 144 -6.30 4.79 -5.54
N GLN A 145 -6.32 5.22 -4.29
CA GLN A 145 -6.80 6.57 -3.94
C GLN A 145 -5.93 7.69 -4.48
N MET A 146 -4.61 7.46 -4.54
CA MET A 146 -3.70 8.42 -5.16
C MET A 146 -3.95 8.52 -6.65
N ALA A 147 -4.12 7.38 -7.33
CA ALA A 147 -4.28 7.34 -8.78
C ALA A 147 -5.69 7.69 -9.28
N ILE A 148 -6.72 7.39 -8.49
CA ILE A 148 -8.13 7.50 -8.90
C ILE A 148 -8.83 8.55 -8.03
N PRO A 149 -9.04 9.78 -8.53
CA PRO A 149 -9.59 10.89 -7.75
C PRO A 149 -10.94 10.60 -7.08
N SER A 150 -11.81 9.82 -7.73
CA SER A 150 -13.13 9.48 -7.17
C SER A 150 -13.05 8.70 -5.84
N PHE A 151 -11.95 7.98 -5.58
CA PHE A 151 -11.77 7.18 -4.36
C PHE A 151 -11.24 7.97 -3.17
N ARG A 152 -10.88 9.25 -3.36
CA ARG A 152 -10.36 10.10 -2.28
C ARG A 152 -11.45 10.57 -1.32
N SER A 153 -12.71 10.51 -1.76
CA SER A 153 -13.88 10.81 -0.92
C SER A 153 -14.29 9.58 -0.10
N PRO A 154 -14.74 9.74 1.16
CA PRO A 154 -15.24 8.61 1.95
C PRO A 154 -16.36 7.83 1.26
N THR A 155 -17.28 8.54 0.61
CA THR A 155 -18.39 7.92 -0.14
C THR A 155 -17.89 7.13 -1.35
N GLY A 156 -16.94 7.67 -2.10
CA GLY A 156 -16.38 7.01 -3.28
C GLY A 156 -15.58 5.77 -2.90
N LEU A 157 -14.80 5.83 -1.82
CA LEU A 157 -14.06 4.68 -1.30
C LEU A 157 -14.99 3.57 -0.80
N LYS A 158 -16.03 3.93 -0.02
CA LYS A 158 -17.03 2.95 0.44
C LYS A 158 -17.77 2.27 -0.71
N ARG A 159 -18.13 3.03 -1.75
CA ARG A 159 -18.72 2.47 -2.97
C ARG A 159 -17.75 1.50 -3.65
N PHE A 160 -16.50 1.91 -3.84
CA PHE A 160 -15.47 1.04 -4.42
C PHE A 160 -15.30 -0.25 -3.62
N ASN A 161 -15.17 -0.18 -2.29
CA ASN A 161 -15.01 -1.35 -1.43
C ASN A 161 -16.22 -2.31 -1.53
N MET A 162 -17.44 -1.76 -1.60
CA MET A 162 -18.65 -2.56 -1.81
C MET A 162 -18.65 -3.26 -3.18
N GLU A 163 -18.32 -2.55 -4.26
CA GLU A 163 -18.24 -3.11 -5.62
C GLU A 163 -17.13 -4.15 -5.73
N LEU A 164 -15.96 -3.90 -5.14
CA LEU A 164 -14.84 -4.81 -5.11
C LEU A 164 -15.20 -6.11 -4.38
N ARG A 165 -15.93 -6.01 -3.25
CA ARG A 165 -16.47 -7.19 -2.55
C ARG A 165 -17.42 -8.00 -3.43
N GLN A 166 -18.30 -7.35 -4.19
CA GLN A 166 -19.19 -8.04 -5.16
C GLN A 166 -18.43 -8.68 -6.32
N ALA A 167 -17.23 -8.17 -6.63
CA ALA A 167 -16.30 -8.74 -7.59
C ALA A 167 -15.39 -9.82 -7.01
N GLY A 168 -15.55 -10.20 -5.73
CA GLY A 168 -14.71 -11.21 -5.08
C GLY A 168 -13.27 -10.74 -4.84
N TYR A 169 -13.06 -9.44 -4.59
CA TYR A 169 -11.74 -8.83 -4.40
C TYR A 169 -10.79 -8.93 -5.61
N GLU A 170 -11.33 -9.23 -6.78
CA GLU A 170 -10.61 -9.25 -8.05
C GLU A 170 -10.75 -7.92 -8.78
N LEU A 171 -9.66 -7.14 -8.84
CA LEU A 171 -9.68 -5.80 -9.44
C LEU A 171 -10.01 -5.81 -10.94
N ASN A 172 -9.60 -6.84 -11.68
CA ASN A 172 -9.94 -6.95 -13.11
C ASN A 172 -11.44 -7.19 -13.30
N THR A 173 -12.02 -8.10 -12.52
CA THR A 173 -13.47 -8.33 -12.49
C THR A 173 -14.23 -7.07 -12.09
N TRP A 174 -13.71 -6.31 -11.10
CA TRP A 174 -14.29 -5.02 -10.74
C TRP A 174 -14.24 -4.02 -11.90
N ARG A 175 -13.11 -3.91 -12.61
CA ARG A 175 -12.92 -3.01 -13.76
C ARG A 175 -13.90 -3.31 -14.90
N GLU A 176 -14.19 -4.59 -15.16
CA GLU A 176 -15.15 -5.02 -16.20
C GLU A 176 -16.61 -4.76 -15.81
N ARG A 177 -16.95 -4.92 -14.52
CA ARG A 177 -18.32 -4.81 -14.03
C ARG A 177 -18.71 -3.39 -13.60
N SER A 178 -17.73 -2.56 -13.24
CA SER A 178 -18.01 -1.22 -12.73
C SER A 178 -18.61 -0.36 -13.84
N ARG A 179 -19.85 0.08 -13.63
CA ARG A 179 -20.57 0.97 -14.55
C ARG A 179 -20.08 2.42 -14.47
N SER A 180 -19.28 2.73 -13.46
CA SER A 180 -18.74 4.07 -13.21
C SER A 180 -17.49 4.29 -14.07
N ARG A 181 -17.47 5.36 -14.86
CA ARG A 181 -16.28 5.77 -15.62
C ARG A 181 -15.24 6.38 -14.68
N HIS A 182 -14.44 5.53 -14.06
CA HIS A 182 -13.27 5.94 -13.29
C HIS A 182 -12.11 6.30 -14.23
N ASP A 183 -11.37 7.36 -13.91
CA ASP A 183 -10.12 7.67 -14.60
C ASP A 183 -9.02 6.74 -14.10
N LEU A 184 -8.66 5.76 -14.95
CA LEU A 184 -7.60 4.78 -14.70
C LEU A 184 -6.30 5.11 -15.45
N SER A 185 -6.26 6.25 -16.15
CA SER A 185 -5.20 6.58 -17.10
C SER A 185 -3.80 6.51 -16.49
N ILE A 186 -3.64 6.98 -15.25
CA ILE A 186 -2.36 6.92 -14.50
C ILE A 186 -1.91 5.47 -14.27
N LEU A 187 -2.83 4.55 -13.98
CA LEU A 187 -2.52 3.14 -13.71
C LEU A 187 -2.23 2.36 -15.00
N ASP A 188 -2.83 2.80 -16.11
CA ASP A 188 -2.68 2.21 -17.45
C ASP A 188 -1.38 2.63 -18.16
N LEU A 189 -0.67 3.65 -17.65
CA LEU A 189 0.65 4.03 -18.16
C LEU A 189 1.67 2.88 -18.12
N ASP A 190 2.70 3.00 -18.95
CA ASP A 190 3.80 2.04 -19.05
C ASP A 190 3.31 0.58 -19.23
N SER A 191 2.32 0.39 -20.11
CA SER A 191 1.68 -0.91 -20.37
C SER A 191 0.94 -1.48 -19.14
N GLY A 192 0.24 -0.62 -18.38
CA GLY A 192 -0.61 -1.06 -17.27
C GLY A 192 0.12 -1.53 -16.03
N ARG A 193 1.40 -1.17 -15.85
CA ARG A 193 2.20 -1.64 -14.70
C ARG A 193 1.70 -1.15 -13.35
N GLY A 194 1.11 0.06 -13.32
CA GLY A 194 0.49 0.59 -12.11
C GLY A 194 -0.75 -0.22 -11.73
N TRP A 195 -1.56 -0.56 -12.73
CA TRP A 195 -2.72 -1.42 -12.58
C TRP A 195 -2.32 -2.83 -12.11
N ASP A 196 -1.33 -3.44 -12.75
CA ASP A 196 -0.81 -4.76 -12.39
C ASP A 196 -0.18 -4.82 -10.98
N LEU A 197 0.43 -3.74 -10.51
CA LEU A 197 0.84 -3.66 -9.11
C LEU A 197 -0.38 -3.61 -8.18
N ALA A 198 -1.39 -2.80 -8.51
CA ALA A 198 -2.59 -2.66 -7.68
C ALA A 198 -3.36 -3.98 -7.55
N THR A 199 -3.55 -4.73 -8.64
CA THR A 199 -4.20 -6.05 -8.63
C THR A 199 -3.48 -7.01 -7.67
N LYS A 200 -2.15 -7.06 -7.75
CA LYS A 200 -1.30 -7.91 -6.90
C LYS A 200 -1.17 -7.44 -5.44
N LEU A 201 -1.59 -6.22 -5.12
CA LEU A 201 -1.67 -5.73 -3.74
C LEU A 201 -3.04 -5.97 -3.12
N ILE A 202 -4.12 -5.89 -3.89
CA ILE A 202 -5.50 -5.94 -3.39
C ILE A 202 -6.11 -7.34 -3.46
N SER A 203 -5.53 -8.25 -4.26
CA SER A 203 -6.00 -9.64 -4.37
C SER A 203 -6.22 -10.31 -3.01
N GLU A 204 -7.28 -11.11 -2.89
CA GLU A 204 -7.52 -11.96 -1.74
C GLU A 204 -6.35 -12.94 -1.53
N ARG A 205 -6.13 -13.36 -0.29
CA ARG A 205 -5.20 -14.47 -0.04
C ARG A 205 -5.87 -15.75 -0.49
N GLY A 206 -5.36 -16.39 -1.54
CA GLY A 206 -5.88 -17.70 -1.95
C GLY A 206 -5.74 -18.75 -0.84
N PRO A 207 -6.34 -19.95 -0.99
CA PRO A 207 -6.27 -21.03 0.02
C PRO A 207 -4.82 -21.45 0.37
N LEU A 208 -3.90 -21.30 -0.59
CA LEU A 208 -2.45 -21.52 -0.42
C LEU A 208 -1.67 -20.24 -0.04
N ARG A 209 -2.38 -19.17 0.33
CA ARG A 209 -1.85 -17.84 0.67
C ARG A 209 -1.02 -17.22 -0.47
N ARG A 210 -1.33 -17.62 -1.71
CA ARG A 210 -0.76 -17.10 -2.95
C ARG A 210 -1.66 -16.01 -3.52
N GLY A 211 -1.07 -15.00 -4.15
CA GLY A 211 -1.79 -13.93 -4.84
C GLY A 211 -1.26 -12.54 -4.49
N ARG A 212 -1.27 -12.20 -3.19
CA ARG A 212 -0.83 -10.88 -2.73
C ARG A 212 0.68 -10.78 -2.56
N LEU A 213 1.29 -9.69 -3.02
CA LEU A 213 2.73 -9.45 -2.87
C LEU A 213 3.09 -9.02 -1.46
N SER A 214 4.17 -9.60 -0.91
CA SER A 214 4.88 -9.05 0.24
C SER A 214 5.57 -7.74 -0.11
N ALA A 215 5.94 -6.94 0.90
CA ALA A 215 6.66 -5.68 0.68
C ALA A 215 7.95 -5.88 -0.13
N SER A 216 8.69 -6.96 0.16
CA SER A 216 9.91 -7.32 -0.56
C SER A 216 9.65 -7.70 -2.03
N ALA A 217 8.56 -8.41 -2.32
CA ALA A 217 8.20 -8.78 -3.68
C ALA A 217 7.65 -7.58 -4.47
N ALA A 218 6.87 -6.72 -3.82
CA ALA A 218 6.33 -5.50 -4.39
C ALA A 218 7.44 -4.52 -4.80
N LEU A 219 8.51 -4.34 -4.00
CA LEU A 219 9.64 -3.47 -4.37
C LEU A 219 10.41 -3.96 -5.60
N ARG A 220 10.35 -5.26 -5.93
CA ARG A 220 10.94 -5.84 -7.14
C ARG A 220 9.99 -5.81 -8.35
N HIS A 221 8.80 -5.23 -8.19
CA HIS A 221 7.81 -5.18 -9.27
C HIS A 221 8.29 -4.26 -10.41
N PRO A 222 8.03 -4.60 -11.70
CA PRO A 222 8.41 -3.76 -12.84
C PRO A 222 7.91 -2.30 -12.78
N TYR A 223 6.84 -2.05 -12.02
CA TYR A 223 6.35 -0.70 -11.74
C TYR A 223 7.43 0.23 -11.13
N PHE A 224 8.29 -0.31 -10.25
CA PHE A 224 9.37 0.44 -9.61
C PHE A 224 10.70 0.38 -10.37
N LEU A 225 10.94 -0.68 -11.14
CA LEU A 225 12.25 -0.93 -11.76
C LEU A 225 12.49 -0.15 -13.06
N LEU A 226 11.45 0.23 -13.78
CA LEU A 226 11.56 0.83 -15.11
C LEU A 226 11.02 2.26 -15.14
N GLY A 227 11.78 3.15 -15.79
CA GLY A 227 11.41 4.54 -16.09
C GLY A 227 11.50 5.54 -14.93
N GLY A 228 11.49 5.09 -13.67
CA GLY A 228 11.52 5.96 -12.49
C GLY A 228 12.93 6.36 -12.06
N ASP A 229 13.81 5.40 -11.80
CA ASP A 229 15.13 5.70 -11.23
C ASP A 229 16.09 6.33 -12.23
N GLN A 230 16.02 5.99 -13.52
CA GLN A 230 16.76 6.70 -14.55
C GLN A 230 16.21 8.12 -14.78
N ALA A 231 14.89 8.32 -14.81
CA ALA A 231 14.33 9.66 -14.97
C ALA A 231 14.60 10.53 -13.74
N VAL A 232 14.45 10.01 -12.52
CA VAL A 232 14.74 10.73 -11.28
C VAL A 232 16.24 10.96 -11.09
N ALA A 233 17.11 10.01 -11.45
CA ALA A 233 18.56 10.22 -11.44
C ALA A 233 19.04 11.17 -12.54
N PHE A 234 18.37 11.19 -13.69
CA PHE A 234 18.61 12.16 -14.75
C PHE A 234 18.16 13.55 -14.29
N LEU A 235 16.93 13.69 -13.77
CA LEU A 235 16.39 14.94 -13.25
C LEU A 235 17.17 15.48 -12.04
N SER A 236 17.68 14.62 -11.16
CA SER A 236 18.52 15.04 -10.02
C SER A 236 19.91 15.49 -10.47
N LYS A 237 20.49 14.89 -11.52
CA LYS A 237 21.77 15.34 -12.11
C LYS A 237 21.69 16.73 -12.76
N PHE A 238 20.52 17.12 -13.28
CA PHE A 238 20.30 18.46 -13.85
C PHE A 238 19.73 19.49 -12.84
N GLY A 239 19.43 19.06 -11.60
CA GLY A 239 18.90 19.93 -10.54
C GLY A 239 19.94 20.61 -9.64
N PHE A 240 21.24 20.33 -9.82
CA PHE A 240 22.35 20.95 -9.04
C PHE A 240 23.01 22.15 -9.73
N THR A 241 22.25 22.92 -10.49
CA THR A 241 22.69 24.24 -10.96
C THR A 241 21.61 25.27 -10.69
N LYS A 242 21.58 25.76 -9.45
CA LYS A 242 21.56 27.18 -9.07
C LYS A 242 21.66 27.32 -7.56
#